data_AF-A0A2D6L8J7-F1
#
_entry.id   AF-A0A2D6L8J7-F1
#
_cell.length_a   1.000
_cell.length_b   1.000
_cell.length_c   1.000
_cell.angle_alpha   90.00
_cell.angle_beta   90.00
_cell.angle_gamma   90.00
#
_symmetry.space_group_name_H-M   'P 1'
#
loop_
_entity.id
_entity.type
_entity.pdbx_description
1 polymer ?
#
loop_
_entity_poly.entity_id
_entity_poly.type
_entity_poly.pdbx_seq_one_letter_code
_entity_poly.pdbx_strand_id
1 'polypeptide(L)'
;MITKMDGYLLDNVFQKLVDWFQEKTGKNCFLLAQISLCVILILETIRSISIYFLDNALPDFLTGIVVLCALYLIIRTWQREKDWDENSRETMNHNREGYVSFVRVFIIFIIMLDLILIALLMILFPDQVELLNHLKTIYLIFFVSVMYFWACTPTLPRNSGTNLGSGPGHSF
;
A
#
# COMPACT_ATOMS: atom_id res chain seq x y z
N MET A 1 -3.34 0.22 22.18
CA MET A 1 -1.96 0.71 21.91
C MET A 1 -1.68 0.69 20.41
N ILE A 2 -1.93 -0.42 19.71
CA ILE A 2 -1.75 -0.57 18.25
C ILE A 2 -2.55 0.48 17.44
N THR A 3 -3.77 0.81 17.84
CA THR A 3 -4.57 1.89 17.21
C THR A 3 -3.90 3.27 17.24
N LYS A 4 -3.14 3.59 18.30
CA LYS A 4 -2.42 4.87 18.40
C LYS A 4 -1.18 4.89 17.49
N MET A 5 -0.54 3.73 17.31
CA MET A 5 0.63 3.59 16.44
C MET A 5 0.24 3.72 14.96
N ASP A 6 -0.86 3.10 14.55
CA ASP A 6 -1.36 3.22 13.17
C ASP A 6 -1.83 4.64 12.85
N GLY A 7 -2.51 5.30 13.79
CA GLY A 7 -2.85 6.71 13.65
C GLY A 7 -1.59 7.57 13.52
N TYR A 8 -0.56 7.32 14.32
CA TYR A 8 0.72 8.02 14.21
C TYR A 8 1.39 7.79 12.84
N LEU A 9 1.48 6.56 12.35
CA LEU A 9 2.08 6.25 11.05
C LEU A 9 1.30 6.91 9.92
N LEU A 10 -0.02 6.81 9.96
CA LEU A 10 -0.89 7.35 8.92
C LEU A 10 -0.81 8.88 8.91
N ASP A 11 -0.95 9.55 10.05
CA ASP A 11 -1.01 11.02 10.12
C ASP A 11 0.39 11.67 10.04
N ASN A 12 1.45 11.05 10.57
CA ASN A 12 2.78 11.68 10.65
C ASN A 12 3.77 11.22 9.59
N VAL A 13 3.56 10.05 8.96
CA VAL A 13 4.48 9.53 7.94
C VAL A 13 3.79 9.55 6.58
N PHE A 14 2.71 8.79 6.42
CA PHE A 14 2.07 8.62 5.11
C PHE A 14 1.34 9.88 4.65
N GLN A 15 0.60 10.56 5.53
CA GLN A 15 -0.08 11.81 5.19
C GLN A 15 0.93 12.90 4.81
N LYS A 16 2.03 13.07 5.56
CA LYS A 16 3.07 14.04 5.20
C LYS A 16 3.72 13.74 3.85
N LEU A 17 3.92 12.46 3.53
CA LEU A 17 4.48 12.06 2.25
C LEU A 17 3.49 12.30 1.09
N VAL A 18 2.19 12.04 1.32
CA VAL A 18 1.12 12.37 0.38
C VAL A 18 1.04 13.89 0.16
N ASP A 19 1.05 14.68 1.24
CA ASP A 19 0.97 16.15 1.17
C ASP A 19 2.16 16.72 0.39
N TRP A 20 3.38 16.25 0.68
CA TRP A 20 4.59 16.63 -0.04
C TRP A 20 4.51 16.24 -1.52
N PHE A 21 4.05 15.02 -1.82
CA PHE A 21 3.91 14.54 -3.20
C PHE A 21 2.86 15.34 -3.97
N GLN A 22 1.75 15.67 -3.32
CA GLN A 22 0.68 16.49 -3.88
C GLN A 22 1.16 17.92 -4.12
N GLU A 23 1.93 18.50 -3.21
CA GLU A 23 2.53 19.83 -3.40
C GLU A 23 3.45 19.86 -4.63
N LYS A 24 4.21 18.78 -4.86
CA LYS A 24 5.16 18.70 -5.98
C LYS A 24 4.51 18.37 -7.32
N THR A 25 3.51 17.49 -7.34
CA THR A 25 2.97 16.92 -8.58
C THR A 25 1.53 17.34 -8.88
N GLY A 26 0.82 17.87 -7.89
CA GLY A 26 -0.62 18.12 -7.95
C GLY A 26 -1.47 16.84 -7.98
N LYS A 27 -0.90 15.68 -7.68
CA LYS A 27 -1.58 14.37 -7.76
C LYS A 27 -1.99 13.85 -6.38
N ASN A 28 -3.03 13.01 -6.36
CA ASN A 28 -3.64 12.49 -5.14
C ASN A 28 -2.93 11.21 -4.63
N CYS A 29 -3.24 10.79 -3.40
CA CYS A 29 -2.70 9.57 -2.78
C CYS A 29 -2.98 8.28 -3.57
N PHE A 30 -4.04 8.26 -4.38
CA PHE A 30 -4.36 7.12 -5.24
C PHE A 30 -3.26 6.84 -6.27
N LEU A 31 -2.61 7.87 -6.80
CA LEU A 31 -1.49 7.70 -7.73
C LEU A 31 -0.27 7.08 -7.03
N LEU A 32 0.02 7.48 -5.78
CA LEU A 32 1.08 6.85 -4.97
C LEU A 32 0.79 5.38 -4.69
N ALA A 33 -0.46 5.03 -4.41
CA ALA A 33 -0.89 3.64 -4.27
C ALA A 33 -0.70 2.85 -5.58
N GLN A 34 -1.06 3.43 -6.72
CA GLN A 34 -0.85 2.82 -8.04
C GLN A 34 0.64 2.61 -8.34
N ILE A 35 1.48 3.62 -8.10
CA ILE A 35 2.94 3.51 -8.28
C ILE A 35 3.50 2.39 -7.41
N SER A 36 3.07 2.33 -6.14
CA SER A 36 3.52 1.30 -5.20
C SER A 36 3.07 -0.10 -5.64
N LEU A 37 1.84 -0.25 -6.16
CA LEU A 37 1.35 -1.50 -6.76
C LEU A 37 2.13 -1.90 -8.01
N CYS A 38 2.50 -0.94 -8.87
CA CYS A 38 3.35 -1.20 -10.03
C CYS A 38 4.73 -1.71 -9.61
N VAL A 39 5.34 -1.13 -8.57
CA VAL A 39 6.62 -1.61 -8.04
C VAL A 39 6.48 -3.03 -7.51
N ILE A 40 5.40 -3.36 -6.81
CA ILE A 40 5.11 -4.73 -6.36
C ILE A 40 5.06 -5.72 -7.53
N LEU A 41 4.36 -5.37 -8.60
CA LEU A 41 4.29 -6.22 -9.80
C LEU A 41 5.65 -6.42 -10.45
N ILE A 42 6.48 -5.36 -10.52
CA ILE A 42 7.84 -5.45 -11.05
C ILE A 42 8.68 -6.39 -10.19
N LEU A 43 8.62 -6.25 -8.86
CA LEU A 43 9.38 -7.11 -7.94
C LEU A 43 8.95 -8.59 -8.04
N GLU A 44 7.65 -8.86 -8.13
CA GLU A 44 7.15 -10.23 -8.34
C GLU A 44 7.54 -10.81 -9.70
N THR A 45 7.56 -9.97 -10.74
CA THR A 45 8.03 -10.38 -12.06
C THR A 45 9.52 -10.73 -12.00
N ILE A 46 10.35 -9.89 -11.38
CA ILE A 46 11.78 -10.16 -11.19
C ILE A 46 11.97 -11.46 -10.39
N ARG A 47 11.25 -11.63 -9.28
CA ARG A 47 11.30 -12.86 -8.46
C ARG A 47 10.95 -14.10 -9.29
N SER A 48 9.87 -14.05 -10.07
CA SER A 48 9.44 -15.16 -10.93
C SER A 48 10.49 -15.53 -11.96
N ILE A 49 11.07 -14.51 -12.61
CA ILE A 49 12.13 -14.68 -13.60
C ILE A 49 13.37 -15.29 -12.95
N SER A 50 13.77 -14.80 -11.77
CA SER A 50 14.91 -15.35 -11.03
C SER A 50 14.69 -16.82 -10.67
N ILE A 51 13.51 -17.20 -10.18
CA ILE A 51 13.18 -18.60 -9.86
C ILE A 51 13.23 -19.48 -11.12
N TYR A 52 12.64 -19.00 -12.22
CA TYR A 52 12.68 -19.72 -13.50
C TYR A 52 14.11 -19.96 -13.98
N PHE A 53 14.99 -18.95 -13.91
CA PHE A 53 16.39 -19.11 -14.33
C PHE A 53 17.23 -19.95 -13.36
N LEU A 54 16.97 -19.89 -12.06
CA LEU A 54 17.76 -20.62 -11.06
C LEU A 54 17.42 -22.10 -10.99
N ASP A 55 16.15 -22.45 -11.12
CA ASP A 55 15.68 -23.81 -10.81
C ASP A 55 14.97 -24.49 -12.00
N ASN A 56 14.85 -23.82 -13.16
CA ASN A 56 13.99 -24.24 -14.29
C ASN A 56 12.56 -24.59 -13.87
N ALA A 57 12.14 -24.13 -12.69
CA ALA A 57 10.83 -24.35 -12.15
C ALA A 57 9.85 -23.35 -12.79
N LEU A 58 8.67 -23.84 -13.18
CA LEU A 58 7.59 -22.96 -13.58
C LEU A 58 7.23 -22.02 -12.42
N PRO A 59 6.90 -20.75 -12.70
CA PRO A 59 6.46 -19.82 -11.67
C PRO A 59 5.29 -20.44 -10.91
N ASP A 60 5.45 -20.52 -9.59
CA ASP A 60 4.50 -21.15 -8.70
C ASP A 60 3.10 -20.53 -8.85
N PHE A 61 2.05 -21.35 -8.73
CA PHE A 61 0.64 -20.95 -8.76
C PHE A 61 0.37 -19.77 -7.81
N LEU A 62 1.07 -19.72 -6.68
CA LEU A 62 1.04 -18.61 -5.72
C LEU A 62 1.44 -17.27 -6.34
N THR A 63 2.42 -17.26 -7.24
CA THR A 63 2.89 -16.05 -7.90
C THR A 63 1.84 -15.51 -8.87
N GLY A 64 1.14 -16.39 -9.58
CA GLY A 64 -0.01 -16.02 -10.41
C GLY A 64 -1.14 -15.40 -9.60
N ILE A 65 -1.43 -15.96 -8.41
CA ILE A 65 -2.43 -15.37 -7.48
C ILE A 65 -2.00 -13.97 -7.05
N VAL A 66 -0.74 -13.77 -6.65
CA VAL A 66 -0.25 -12.45 -6.21
C VAL A 66 -0.37 -11.42 -7.33
N VAL A 67 -0.01 -11.77 -8.56
CA VAL A 67 -0.16 -10.87 -9.73
C VAL A 67 -1.63 -10.52 -9.97
N LEU A 68 -2.54 -11.51 -9.93
CA LEU A 68 -3.98 -11.27 -10.08
C LEU A 68 -4.53 -10.39 -8.96
N CYS A 69 -4.10 -10.61 -7.71
CA CYS A 69 -4.47 -9.75 -6.58
C CYS A 69 -3.96 -8.32 -6.78
N ALA A 70 -2.70 -8.12 -7.17
CA ALA A 70 -2.15 -6.79 -7.42
C ALA A 70 -2.89 -6.07 -8.55
N LEU A 71 -3.22 -6.76 -9.66
CA LEU A 71 -4.04 -6.21 -10.74
C LEU A 71 -5.45 -5.84 -10.27
N TYR A 72 -6.09 -6.69 -9.48
CA TYR A 72 -7.39 -6.38 -8.87
C TYR A 72 -7.33 -5.13 -7.99
N LEU A 73 -6.27 -4.98 -7.19
CA LEU A 73 -6.06 -3.80 -6.36
C LEU A 73 -5.82 -2.55 -7.22
N ILE A 74 -5.10 -2.63 -8.34
CA ILE A 74 -4.94 -1.50 -9.26
C ILE A 74 -6.31 -1.05 -9.79
N ILE A 75 -7.11 -1.99 -10.29
CA ILE A 75 -8.46 -1.69 -10.82
C ILE A 75 -9.35 -1.07 -9.73
N ARG A 76 -9.31 -1.61 -8.50
CA ARG A 76 -10.03 -1.05 -7.36
C ARG A 76 -9.55 0.35 -6.99
N THR A 77 -8.26 0.63 -7.13
CA THR A 77 -7.70 1.97 -6.86
C THR A 77 -8.27 2.98 -7.84
N TRP A 78 -8.36 2.60 -9.13
CA TRP A 78 -8.91 3.44 -10.18
C TRP A 78 -10.40 3.72 -9.98
N GLN A 79 -11.17 2.69 -9.61
CA GLN A 79 -12.58 2.86 -9.28
C GLN A 79 -12.75 3.84 -8.11
N ARG A 80 -11.94 3.70 -7.07
CA ARG A 80 -12.02 4.57 -5.89
C ARG A 80 -11.59 6.00 -6.16
N GLU A 81 -10.60 6.21 -7.03
CA GLU A 81 -10.21 7.53 -7.52
C GLU A 81 -11.36 8.21 -8.27
N LYS A 82 -12.03 7.45 -9.16
CA LYS A 82 -13.20 7.95 -9.89
C LYS A 82 -14.39 8.24 -8.96
N ASP A 83 -14.67 7.34 -8.01
CA ASP A 83 -15.73 7.52 -7.03
C ASP A 83 -15.47 8.74 -6.13
N TRP A 84 -14.21 9.06 -5.86
CA TRP A 84 -13.82 10.27 -5.12
C TRP A 84 -14.08 11.54 -5.92
N ASP A 85 -13.79 11.53 -7.22
CA ASP A 85 -14.05 12.69 -8.09
C ASP A 85 -15.57 12.91 -8.30
N GLU A 86 -16.39 11.84 -8.27
CA GLU A 86 -17.83 11.89 -8.51
C GLU A 86 -18.70 12.09 -7.24
N ASN A 87 -18.34 11.51 -6.10
CA ASN A 87 -19.13 11.61 -4.86
C ASN A 87 -18.55 12.65 -3.89
N SER A 88 -19.40 13.60 -3.48
CA SER A 88 -19.08 14.61 -2.46
C SER A 88 -18.53 13.97 -1.17
N ARG A 89 -17.51 14.61 -0.61
CA ARG A 89 -16.53 14.20 0.42
C ARG A 89 -17.09 13.53 1.69
N GLU A 90 -18.39 13.58 1.95
CA GLU A 90 -19.01 13.11 3.21
C GLU A 90 -19.11 11.58 3.30
N THR A 91 -19.34 10.87 2.19
CA THR A 91 -19.59 9.42 2.24
C THR A 91 -18.32 8.59 2.50
N MET A 92 -17.14 9.11 2.14
CA MET A 92 -15.88 8.36 2.28
C MET A 92 -15.24 8.43 3.67
N ASN A 93 -15.46 9.51 4.43
CA ASN A 93 -14.91 9.62 5.79
C ASN A 93 -15.53 8.60 6.76
N HIS A 94 -16.80 8.22 6.54
CA HIS A 94 -17.51 7.30 7.43
C HIS A 94 -16.99 5.85 7.35
N ASN A 95 -16.35 5.47 6.24
CA ASN A 95 -15.81 4.11 6.04
C ASN A 95 -14.31 3.98 6.36
N ARG A 96 -13.64 5.05 6.79
CA ARG A 96 -12.19 5.04 7.03
C ARG A 96 -11.79 4.10 8.16
N GLU A 97 -12.51 4.07 9.27
CA GLU A 97 -12.17 3.24 10.44
C GLU A 97 -12.33 1.73 10.21
N GLY A 98 -13.42 1.33 9.53
CA GLY A 98 -13.64 -0.07 9.14
C GLY A 98 -12.57 -0.56 8.16
N TYR A 99 -12.17 0.32 7.24
CA TYR A 99 -11.12 0.02 6.27
C TYR A 99 -9.74 -0.11 6.92
N VAL A 100 -9.37 0.82 7.80
CA VAL A 100 -8.11 0.75 8.56
C VAL A 100 -8.02 -0.52 9.40
N SER A 101 -9.15 -0.94 10.00
CA SER A 101 -9.20 -2.19 10.78
C SER A 101 -9.02 -3.42 9.91
N PHE A 102 -9.69 -3.49 8.74
CA PHE A 102 -9.51 -4.57 7.78
C PHE A 102 -8.07 -4.62 7.24
N VAL A 103 -7.52 -3.47 6.84
CA VAL A 103 -6.14 -3.32 6.37
C VAL A 103 -5.15 -3.83 7.42
N ARG A 104 -5.34 -3.48 8.71
CA ARG A 104 -4.47 -3.95 9.80
C ARG A 104 -4.48 -5.47 9.91
N VAL A 105 -5.66 -6.09 9.96
CA VAL A 105 -5.78 -7.56 10.07
C VAL A 105 -5.13 -8.23 8.86
N PHE A 106 -5.32 -7.66 7.68
CA PHE A 106 -4.75 -8.18 6.44
C PHE A 106 -3.22 -8.04 6.39
N ILE A 107 -2.66 -6.90 6.81
CA ILE A 107 -1.21 -6.70 6.92
C ILE A 107 -0.61 -7.71 7.90
N ILE A 108 -1.21 -7.89 9.08
CA ILE A 108 -0.73 -8.85 10.08
C ILE A 108 -0.76 -10.27 9.52
N PHE A 109 -1.85 -10.65 8.84
CA PHE A 109 -1.98 -11.96 8.20
C PHE A 109 -0.90 -12.20 7.14
N ILE A 110 -0.65 -11.22 6.27
CA ILE A 110 0.38 -11.29 5.22
C ILE A 110 1.77 -11.41 5.85
N ILE A 111 2.10 -10.59 6.86
CA ILE A 111 3.39 -10.66 7.57
C ILE A 111 3.58 -12.05 8.21
N MET A 112 2.55 -12.60 8.86
CA MET A 112 2.63 -13.92 9.48
C MET A 112 2.85 -15.03 8.45
N LEU A 113 2.11 -15.01 7.34
CA LEU A 113 2.29 -15.96 6.24
C LEU A 113 3.69 -15.84 5.64
N ASP A 114 4.19 -14.61 5.52
CA ASP A 114 5.52 -14.34 4.98
C ASP A 114 6.66 -14.82 5.86
N LEU A 115 6.54 -14.68 7.19
CA LEU A 115 7.50 -15.21 8.14
C LEU A 115 7.59 -16.73 8.05
N ILE A 116 6.44 -17.42 7.91
CA ILE A 116 6.40 -18.87 7.72
C ILE A 116 7.12 -19.26 6.41
N LEU A 117 6.84 -18.54 5.32
CA LEU A 117 7.46 -18.82 4.02
C LEU A 117 8.98 -18.57 4.04
N ILE A 118 9.44 -17.52 4.73
CA ILE A 118 10.88 -17.26 4.91
C ILE A 118 11.55 -18.39 5.69
N ALA A 119 10.94 -18.82 6.80
CA ALA A 119 11.47 -19.93 7.59
C ALA A 119 11.57 -21.21 6.75
N LEU A 120 10.56 -21.50 5.91
CA LEU A 120 10.58 -22.63 5.00
C LEU A 120 11.70 -22.51 3.95
N LEU A 121 11.86 -21.33 3.34
CA LEU A 121 12.90 -21.07 2.33
C LEU A 121 14.31 -21.16 2.92
N MET A 122 14.52 -20.70 4.16
CA MET A 122 15.80 -20.85 4.85
C MET A 122 16.18 -22.31 5.08
N ILE A 123 15.19 -23.19 5.29
CA ILE A 123 15.42 -24.62 5.45
C ILE A 123 15.71 -25.30 4.10
N LEU A 124 14.99 -24.91 3.04
CA LEU A 124 15.08 -25.56 1.74
C LEU A 124 16.24 -25.06 0.86
N PHE A 125 16.58 -23.77 0.94
CA PHE A 125 17.51 -23.13 0.00
C PHE A 125 18.47 -22.15 0.70
N PRO A 126 19.32 -22.61 1.64
CA PRO A 126 20.14 -21.76 2.51
C PRO A 126 21.08 -20.78 1.76
N ASP A 127 21.56 -21.15 0.57
CA ASP A 127 22.52 -20.34 -0.19
C ASP A 127 21.87 -19.24 -1.05
N GLN A 128 20.56 -19.29 -1.27
CA GLN A 128 19.81 -18.31 -2.09
C GLN A 128 18.99 -17.31 -1.24
N VAL A 129 19.10 -17.43 0.09
CA VAL A 129 18.26 -16.70 1.05
C VAL A 129 18.47 -15.19 0.99
N GLU A 130 19.69 -14.71 0.75
CA GLU A 130 20.00 -13.29 0.92
C GLU A 130 19.31 -12.40 -0.12
N LEU A 131 19.42 -12.71 -1.41
CA LEU A 131 18.77 -11.93 -2.48
C LEU A 131 17.24 -12.00 -2.38
N LEU A 132 16.70 -13.19 -2.13
CA LEU A 132 15.25 -13.40 -1.98
C LEU A 132 14.70 -12.64 -0.76
N ASN A 133 15.43 -12.60 0.36
CA ASN A 133 15.04 -11.83 1.53
C ASN A 133 15.05 -10.32 1.29
N HIS A 134 16.04 -9.80 0.54
CA HIS A 134 16.07 -8.37 0.19
C HIS A 134 14.88 -7.98 -0.69
N LEU A 135 14.63 -8.74 -1.77
CA LEU A 135 13.48 -8.51 -2.66
C LEU A 135 12.16 -8.58 -1.88
N LYS A 136 12.04 -9.54 -0.96
CA LYS A 136 10.85 -9.72 -0.13
C LYS A 136 10.66 -8.61 0.91
N THR A 137 11.73 -8.09 1.50
CA THR A 137 11.67 -6.95 2.41
C THR A 137 11.17 -5.71 1.68
N ILE A 138 11.70 -5.46 0.47
CA ILE A 138 11.25 -4.35 -0.37
C ILE A 138 9.77 -4.54 -0.74
N TYR A 139 9.36 -5.74 -1.13
CA TYR A 139 7.96 -6.06 -1.42
C TYR A 139 7.04 -5.71 -0.24
N LEU A 140 7.38 -6.13 0.98
CA LEU A 140 6.60 -5.85 2.18
C LEU A 140 6.47 -4.36 2.46
N ILE A 141 7.55 -3.59 2.29
CA ILE A 141 7.53 -2.13 2.47
C ILE A 141 6.54 -1.49 1.50
N PHE A 142 6.59 -1.85 0.21
CA PHE A 142 5.66 -1.31 -0.78
C PHE A 142 4.23 -1.78 -0.54
N PHE A 143 4.02 -3.03 -0.15
CA PHE A 143 2.71 -3.57 0.15
C PHE A 143 2.04 -2.84 1.33
N VAL A 144 2.79 -2.65 2.43
CA VAL A 144 2.34 -1.85 3.56
C VAL A 144 2.06 -0.41 3.12
N SER A 145 2.92 0.16 2.27
CA SER A 145 2.72 1.52 1.75
C SER A 145 1.42 1.66 0.94
N VAL A 146 1.11 0.71 0.05
CA VAL A 146 -0.17 0.68 -0.70
C VAL A 146 -1.35 0.71 0.24
N MET A 147 -1.33 -0.15 1.26
CA MET A 147 -2.40 -0.27 2.23
C MET A 147 -2.62 1.02 3.02
N TYR A 148 -1.53 1.69 3.42
CA TYR A 148 -1.62 2.98 4.08
C TYR A 148 -2.05 4.10 3.13
N PHE A 149 -1.58 4.15 1.89
CA PHE A 149 -2.03 5.13 0.90
C PHE A 149 -3.51 4.96 0.53
N TRP A 150 -4.01 3.73 0.51
CA TRP A 150 -5.42 3.42 0.38
C TRP A 150 -6.25 3.82 1.60
N ALA A 151 -5.65 3.86 2.79
CA ALA A 151 -6.28 4.34 4.02
C ALA A 151 -6.17 5.87 4.19
N CYS A 152 -5.28 6.53 3.45
CA CYS A 152 -5.16 7.98 3.44
C CYS A 152 -6.40 8.60 2.80
N THR A 153 -6.89 9.67 3.42
CA THR A 153 -7.89 10.56 2.82
C THR A 153 -7.17 11.51 1.86
N PRO A 154 -7.52 11.56 0.57
CA PRO A 154 -6.95 12.53 -0.35
C PRO A 154 -7.22 13.95 0.16
N THR A 155 -6.15 14.69 0.42
CA THR A 155 -6.19 16.12 0.72
C THR A 155 -6.63 16.87 -0.53
N LEU A 156 -7.52 17.86 -0.38
CA LEU A 156 -7.91 18.69 -1.53
C LEU A 156 -6.67 19.41 -2.09
N PRO A 157 -6.57 19.58 -3.41
CA PRO A 157 -5.56 20.46 -3.97
C PRO A 157 -5.77 21.87 -3.41
N ARG A 158 -4.70 22.42 -2.81
CA ARG A 158 -4.63 23.73 -2.15
C ARG A 158 -5.01 24.92 -3.06
N ASN A 159 -5.19 24.66 -4.36
CA ASN A 159 -5.63 25.61 -5.38
C ASN A 159 -7.16 25.75 -5.50
N SER A 160 -7.94 25.01 -4.70
CA SER A 160 -9.34 25.35 -4.43
C SER A 160 -9.46 26.40 -3.31
N GLY A 161 -8.50 27.32 -3.28
CA GLY A 161 -8.47 28.51 -2.43
C GLY A 161 -9.39 29.60 -2.97
N THR A 162 -10.69 29.31 -3.07
CA THR A 162 -11.68 30.30 -2.69
C THR A 162 -11.75 30.29 -1.18
N ASN A 163 -11.32 31.41 -0.60
CA ASN A 163 -11.52 31.82 0.80
C ASN A 163 -12.73 31.12 1.46
N LEU A 164 -12.47 30.11 2.27
CA LEU A 164 -13.41 29.66 3.29
C LEU A 164 -12.66 29.60 4.61
N GLY A 165 -12.69 30.76 5.27
CA GLY A 165 -12.79 30.92 6.71
C GLY A 165 -11.96 29.98 7.57
N SER A 166 -10.87 30.53 8.11
CA SER A 166 -10.47 30.31 9.49
C SER A 166 -11.69 30.29 10.42
N GLY A 167 -12.16 29.09 10.77
CA GLY A 167 -13.07 28.79 11.88
C GLY A 167 -12.28 28.24 13.07
N PRO A 168 -12.72 28.50 14.31
CA PRO A 168 -11.85 28.76 15.45
C PRO A 168 -11.26 27.51 16.08
N GLY A 169 -10.08 27.70 16.69
CA GLY A 169 -9.43 26.71 17.52
C GLY A 169 -10.29 26.29 18.70
N HIS A 170 -10.37 24.97 18.91
CA HIS A 170 -10.77 24.40 20.17
C HIS A 170 -9.53 24.05 20.97
N SER A 171 -9.20 24.92 21.91
CA SER A 171 -8.44 24.62 23.11
C SER A 171 -9.28 23.72 24.03
N PHE A 172 -8.72 22.57 24.39
CA PHE A 172 -8.96 21.87 25.65
C PHE A 172 -7.61 21.46 26.22
#